data_AF-A7SCC0-F1
#
_entry.id   AF-A7SCC0-F1
#
_cell.length_a   1.000
_cell.length_b   1.000
_cell.length_c   1.000
_cell.angle_alpha   90.00
_cell.angle_beta   90.00
_cell.angle_gamma   90.00
#
_symmetry.space_group_name_H-M   'P 1'
#
loop_
_entity.id
_entity.type
_entity.pdbx_description
1 polymer ?
#
loop_
_entity_poly.entity_id
_entity_poly.type
_entity_poly.pdbx_seq_one_letter_code
_entity_poly.pdbx_strand_id
1 'polypeptide(L)'
;MSSILVKAYLHPDTQKQEIRRIHVDELTTKKYCDFVPKVTAAFPELKEAENVKLFWKDQENDLICLSTDSELSEAMSHQSSDDTVRVFLKTADTPAPEQCISPEE
;
A
#
# COMPACT_ATOMS: atom_id res chain seq x y z
N MET A 1 -4.04 -22.08 -8.77
CA MET A 1 -3.17 -21.07 -8.11
C MET A 1 -4.11 -19.99 -7.61
N SER A 2 -4.15 -19.75 -6.30
CA SER A 2 -5.04 -18.75 -5.71
C SER A 2 -4.40 -17.37 -5.92
N SER A 3 -5.12 -16.46 -6.58
CA SER A 3 -4.69 -15.08 -6.80
C SER A 3 -5.53 -14.14 -5.94
N ILE A 4 -4.88 -13.19 -5.29
CA ILE A 4 -5.51 -12.15 -4.47
C ILE A 4 -5.58 -10.87 -5.30
N LEU A 5 -6.71 -10.16 -5.25
CA LEU A 5 -6.84 -8.87 -5.88
C LEU A 5 -6.25 -7.79 -4.98
N VAL A 6 -5.18 -7.14 -5.41
CA VAL A 6 -4.57 -6.02 -4.67
C VAL A 6 -5.01 -4.71 -5.30
N LYS A 7 -5.70 -3.88 -4.53
CA LYS A 7 -6.08 -2.51 -4.86
C LYS A 7 -5.07 -1.55 -4.23
N ALA A 8 -4.15 -1.10 -5.06
CA ALA A 8 -3.08 -0.20 -4.69
C ALA A 8 -3.47 1.26 -4.96
N TYR A 9 -3.20 2.13 -3.99
CA TYR A 9 -3.51 3.55 -4.01
C TYR A 9 -2.23 4.36 -3.92
N LEU A 10 -1.92 5.16 -4.94
CA LEU A 10 -0.81 6.11 -4.95
C LEU A 10 -1.37 7.53 -4.76
N HIS A 11 -0.73 8.32 -3.89
CA HIS A 11 -1.13 9.67 -3.50
C HIS A 11 -2.63 9.82 -3.11
N PRO A 12 -3.14 9.01 -2.15
CA PRO A 12 -4.56 8.97 -1.81
C PRO A 12 -5.14 10.31 -1.35
N ASP A 13 -4.30 11.21 -0.83
CA ASP A 13 -4.70 12.49 -0.24
C ASP A 13 -4.47 13.69 -1.17
N THR A 14 -4.12 13.45 -2.44
CA THR A 14 -3.84 14.51 -3.42
C THR A 14 -4.81 14.45 -4.59
N GLN A 15 -4.90 15.54 -5.37
CA GLN A 15 -5.66 15.56 -6.62
C GLN A 15 -5.09 14.62 -7.71
N LYS A 16 -3.91 14.01 -7.48
CA LYS A 16 -3.26 13.05 -8.36
C LYS A 16 -3.39 11.61 -7.87
N GLN A 17 -4.50 11.29 -7.21
CA GLN A 17 -4.76 9.93 -6.75
C GLN A 17 -4.79 8.95 -7.92
N GLU A 18 -3.89 7.98 -7.91
CA GLU A 18 -3.87 6.88 -8.89
C GLU A 18 -4.23 5.56 -8.20
N ILE A 19 -5.17 4.82 -8.79
CA ILE A 19 -5.61 3.52 -8.27
C ILE A 19 -5.28 2.44 -9.29
N ARG A 20 -4.52 1.43 -8.88
CA ARG A 20 -4.23 0.25 -9.70
C ARG A 20 -4.74 -0.99 -9.01
N ARG A 21 -5.36 -1.88 -9.80
CA ARG A 21 -5.79 -3.20 -9.34
C ARG A 21 -4.93 -4.24 -10.03
N ILE A 22 -4.26 -5.08 -9.27
CA ILE A 22 -3.40 -6.14 -9.78
C ILE A 22 -3.74 -7.47 -9.12
N HIS A 23 -3.61 -8.56 -9.86
CA HIS A 23 -3.72 -9.89 -9.30
C HIS A 23 -2.33 -10.35 -8.87
N VAL A 24 -2.20 -10.76 -7.62
CA VAL A 24 -0.94 -11.22 -7.03
C VAL A 24 -1.14 -12.63 -6.50
N ASP A 25 -0.17 -13.50 -6.75
CA ASP A 25 -0.20 -14.86 -6.21
C ASP A 25 -0.12 -14.82 -4.68
N GLU A 26 -0.90 -15.68 -4.02
CA GLU A 26 -0.91 -15.82 -2.56
C GLU A 26 0.49 -16.15 -1.98
N LEU A 27 1.36 -16.80 -2.75
CA LEU A 27 2.73 -17.05 -2.32
C LEU A 27 3.58 -15.77 -2.30
N THR A 28 3.30 -14.83 -3.21
CA THR A 28 3.98 -13.53 -3.25
C THR A 28 3.50 -12.63 -2.12
N THR A 29 2.26 -12.75 -1.67
CA THR A 29 1.75 -11.99 -0.51
C THR A 29 2.30 -12.45 0.84
N LYS A 30 3.15 -13.50 0.88
CA LYS A 30 3.84 -13.97 2.09
C LYS A 30 5.28 -13.45 2.20
N LYS A 31 5.78 -12.78 1.16
CA LYS A 31 7.15 -12.28 1.08
C LYS A 31 7.13 -10.82 0.67
N TYR A 32 7.49 -9.95 1.60
CA TYR A 32 7.51 -8.51 1.39
C TYR A 32 8.44 -8.12 0.23
N CYS A 33 9.61 -8.77 0.14
CA CYS A 33 10.58 -8.52 -0.93
C CYS A 33 10.05 -8.84 -2.34
N ASP A 34 9.13 -9.81 -2.48
CA ASP A 34 8.51 -10.16 -3.75
C ASP A 34 7.23 -9.35 -4.02
N PHE A 35 6.53 -8.95 -2.95
CA PHE A 35 5.27 -8.22 -3.02
C PHE A 35 5.45 -6.78 -3.48
N VAL A 36 6.37 -6.04 -2.85
CA VAL A 36 6.65 -4.64 -3.17
C VAL A 36 6.91 -4.42 -4.66
N PRO A 37 7.85 -5.10 -5.33
CA PRO A 37 8.13 -4.88 -6.75
C PRO A 37 6.94 -5.22 -7.65
N LYS A 38 6.10 -6.21 -7.30
CA LYS A 38 4.87 -6.50 -8.06
C LYS A 38 3.87 -5.34 -7.98
N VAL A 39 3.71 -4.73 -6.80
CA VAL A 39 2.80 -3.61 -6.61
C VAL A 39 3.34 -2.34 -7.27
N THR A 40 4.62 -2.02 -7.08
CA THR A 40 5.23 -0.81 -7.66
C THR A 40 5.32 -0.88 -9.18
N ALA A 41 5.55 -2.06 -9.76
CA ALA A 41 5.54 -2.25 -11.22
C ALA A 41 4.21 -1.87 -11.89
N ALA A 42 3.11 -1.84 -11.13
CA ALA A 42 1.80 -1.39 -11.63
C ALA A 42 1.73 0.13 -11.87
N PHE A 43 2.65 0.90 -11.28
CA PHE A 43 2.69 2.36 -11.34
C PHE A 43 3.92 2.82 -12.13
N PRO A 44 3.74 3.40 -13.32
CA PRO A 44 4.86 3.91 -14.10
C PRO A 44 5.60 5.05 -13.40
N GLU A 45 4.90 5.88 -12.61
CA GLU A 45 5.50 6.97 -11.81
C GLU A 45 6.47 6.49 -10.74
N LEU A 46 6.34 5.24 -10.28
CA LEU A 46 7.21 4.68 -9.25
C LEU A 46 8.47 4.03 -9.80
N LYS A 47 8.63 3.95 -11.13
CA LYS A 47 9.81 3.30 -11.76
C LYS A 47 11.13 4.01 -11.44
N GLU A 48 11.07 5.33 -11.27
CA GLU A 48 12.23 6.17 -10.96
C GLU A 48 12.31 6.52 -9.47
N ALA A 49 11.34 6.06 -8.65
CA ALA A 49 11.29 6.35 -7.23
C ALA A 49 12.17 5.38 -6.43
N GLU A 50 13.20 5.90 -5.75
CA GLU A 50 14.13 5.07 -4.98
C GLU A 50 13.60 4.68 -3.58
N ASN A 51 12.58 5.38 -3.07
CA ASN A 51 12.09 5.24 -1.69
C ASN A 51 10.56 5.10 -1.62
N VAL A 52 10.04 3.96 -2.11
CA VAL A 52 8.61 3.64 -2.00
C VAL A 52 8.34 2.86 -0.72
N LYS A 53 7.40 3.36 0.09
CA LYS A 53 6.88 2.66 1.27
C LYS A 53 5.44 2.22 1.01
N LEU A 54 5.13 1.01 1.46
CA LEU A 54 3.77 0.46 1.42
C LEU A 54 3.14 0.58 2.80
N PHE A 55 1.85 0.90 2.81
CA PHE A 55 1.04 1.03 4.00
C PHE A 55 -0.25 0.27 3.80
N TRP A 56 -0.87 -0.14 4.90
CA TRP A 56 -2.21 -0.70 4.93
C TRP A 56 -3.01 -0.02 6.03
N LYS A 57 -4.33 -0.22 6.01
CA LYS A 57 -5.20 0.23 7.10
C LYS A 57 -5.64 -0.96 7.91
N ASP A 58 -5.45 -0.88 9.22
CA ASP A 58 -5.90 -1.89 10.16
C ASP A 58 -7.40 -1.74 10.51
N GLN A 59 -7.84 -2.46 11.53
CA GLN A 59 -9.24 -2.43 12.01
C GLN A 59 -9.63 -1.10 12.65
N GLU A 60 -8.66 -0.36 13.18
CA GLU A 60 -8.83 0.98 13.77
C GLU A 60 -8.72 2.09 12.72
N ASN A 61 -8.51 1.70 11.44
CA ASN A 61 -8.35 2.57 10.28
C ASN A 61 -7.05 3.39 10.32
N ASP A 62 -6.07 2.93 11.10
CA ASP A 62 -4.74 3.52 11.22
C ASP A 62 -3.82 3.07 10.09
N LEU A 63 -2.96 3.99 9.64
CA LEU A 63 -2.09 3.77 8.50
C LEU A 63 -0.79 3.10 8.95
N ILE A 64 -0.73 1.78 8.86
CA ILE A 64 0.41 0.98 9.31
C ILE A 64 1.40 0.78 8.15
N CYS A 65 2.67 1.07 8.40
CA CYS A 65 3.75 0.85 7.42
C CYS A 65 4.10 -0.64 7.37
N LEU A 66 4.16 -1.20 6.17
CA LEU A 66 4.68 -2.54 5.94
C LEU A 66 6.18 -2.48 5.75
N SER A 67 6.92 -3.27 6.52
CA SER A 67 8.38 -3.36 6.43
C SER A 67 8.90 -4.79 6.51
N THR A 68 8.07 -5.73 6.98
CA THR A 68 8.43 -7.14 7.19
C THR A 68 7.42 -8.10 6.61
N ASP A 69 7.85 -9.36 6.43
CA ASP A 69 6.99 -10.46 5.98
C ASP A 69 5.83 -10.75 6.96
N SER A 70 6.11 -10.65 8.26
CA SER A 70 5.10 -10.85 9.31
C SER A 70 3.97 -9.82 9.22
N GLU A 71 4.31 -8.52 9.12
CA GLU A 71 3.33 -7.44 8.97
C GLU A 71 2.50 -7.59 7.68
N LEU A 72 3.14 -8.02 6.58
CA LEU A 72 2.43 -8.30 5.33
C LEU A 72 1.43 -9.44 5.51
N SER A 73 1.85 -10.54 6.14
CA SER A 73 0.98 -11.69 6.37
C SER A 73 -0.21 -11.34 7.28
N GLU A 74 0.02 -10.46 8.26
CA GLU A 74 -1.01 -9.94 9.15
C GLU A 74 -2.00 -9.05 8.38
N ALA A 75 -1.50 -8.11 7.58
CA ALA A 75 -2.33 -7.24 6.74
C ALA A 75 -3.23 -8.03 5.78
N MET A 76 -2.68 -9.07 5.17
CA MET A 76 -3.40 -9.97 4.27
C MET A 76 -4.49 -10.75 5.00
N SER A 77 -4.19 -11.24 6.21
CA SER A 77 -5.14 -12.00 7.04
C SER A 77 -6.32 -11.14 7.50
N HIS A 78 -6.09 -9.85 7.77
CA HIS A 78 -7.12 -8.91 8.20
C HIS A 78 -8.05 -8.45 7.06
N GLN A 79 -7.61 -8.52 5.80
CA GLN A 79 -8.38 -8.03 4.64
C GLN A 79 -9.23 -9.12 3.94
N SER A 80 -9.37 -10.29 4.57
CA SER A 80 -10.00 -11.51 4.04
C SER A 80 -11.50 -11.44 3.69
N SER A 81 -12.18 -10.32 3.90
CA SER A 81 -13.65 -10.26 3.78
C SER A 81 -14.17 -10.11 2.34
N ASP A 82 -13.34 -9.69 1.37
CA ASP A 82 -13.80 -9.31 0.01
C ASP A 82 -12.82 -9.75 -1.11
N ASP A 83 -11.93 -10.72 -0.83
CA ASP A 83 -10.83 -11.15 -1.72
C ASP A 83 -9.93 -10.00 -2.25
N THR A 84 -10.07 -8.82 -1.65
CA THR A 84 -9.47 -7.56 -2.11
C THR A 84 -8.65 -6.93 -1.02
N VAL A 85 -7.34 -6.86 -1.27
CA VAL A 85 -6.35 -6.29 -0.36
C VAL A 85 -6.09 -4.83 -0.74
N ARG A 86 -6.22 -3.91 0.20
CA ARG A 86 -6.01 -2.47 -0.03
C ARG A 86 -4.66 -2.04 0.53
N VAL A 87 -3.81 -1.52 -0.34
CA VAL A 87 -2.48 -1.00 0.01
C VAL A 87 -2.31 0.44 -0.46
N PHE A 88 -1.59 1.24 0.31
CA PHE A 88 -1.33 2.63 0.04
C PHE A 88 0.17 2.81 -0.18
N LEU A 89 0.55 3.49 -1.26
CA LEU A 89 1.93 3.75 -1.62
C LEU A 89 2.23 5.22 -1.36
N LYS A 90 3.35 5.47 -0.67
CA LYS A 90 3.90 6.82 -0.51
C LYS A 90 5.37 6.82 -0.91
N THR A 91 5.75 7.79 -1.72
CA THR A 91 7.16 8.09 -2.03
C THR A 91 7.69 9.11 -1.02
N ALA A 92 8.98 9.05 -0.70
CA ALA A 92 9.61 10.02 0.19
C ALA A 92 9.57 11.47 -0.35
N ASP A 93 9.40 11.64 -1.66
CA ASP A 93 9.30 12.96 -2.32
C ASP A 93 7.91 13.60 -2.24
N THR A 94 6.89 12.90 -1.74
CA THR A 94 5.61 13.56 -1.48
C THR A 94 5.71 14.25 -0.12
N PRO A 95 5.74 15.60 -0.03
CA PRO A 95 5.48 16.24 1.24
C PRO A 95 4.13 15.69 1.70
N ALA A 96 4.11 15.07 2.90
CA ALA A 96 2.88 14.59 3.49
C ALA A 96 1.82 15.68 3.30
N PRO A 97 0.57 15.35 2.92
CA PRO A 97 -0.49 16.36 2.96
C PRO A 97 -0.38 16.97 4.35
N GLU A 98 -0.11 18.27 4.41
CA GLU A 98 -0.07 19.02 5.66
C GLU A 98 -1.33 18.60 6.40
N GLN A 99 -1.17 17.78 7.45
CA GLN A 99 -2.25 17.61 8.39
C GLN A 99 -2.57 19.03 8.78
N CYS A 100 -3.81 19.47 8.50
CA CYS A 100 -4.30 20.76 8.92
C CYS A 100 -3.86 20.92 10.37
N ILE A 101 -2.83 21.75 10.57
CA ILE A 101 -2.46 22.25 11.87
C ILE A 101 -3.66 23.08 12.28
N SER A 102 -4.62 22.45 12.96
CA SER A 102 -5.56 23.19 13.77
C SER A 102 -4.70 23.95 14.77
N PRO A 103 -4.68 25.30 14.74
CA PRO A 103 -4.02 26.05 15.79
C PRO A 103 -4.79 25.75 17.08
N GLU A 104 -4.11 25.12 18.03
CA GLU A 104 -4.59 25.02 19.40
C GLU A 104 -4.31 26.39 20.03
N GLU A 105 -5.38 27.14 20.35
CA GLU A 105 -5.34 28.42 21.08
C GLU A 105 -4.87 28.25 22.53
#